data_AF-A0A8S1SRY9-F1
#
_entry.id   AF-A0A8S1SRY9-F1
#
_cell.length_a   1.000
_cell.length_b   1.000
_cell.length_c   1.000
_cell.angle_alpha   90.00
_cell.angle_beta   90.00
_cell.angle_gamma   90.00
#
_symmetry.space_group_name_H-M   'P 1'
#
loop_
_entity.id
_entity.type
_entity.pdbx_description
1 polymer ?
#
loop_
_entity_poly.entity_id
_entity_poly.type
_entity_poly.pdbx_seq_one_letter_code
_entity_poly.pdbx_strand_id
1 'polypeptide(L)'
;MDKSEQLYSQLTDQGEESNILICTQDPITLYNKFIKVYNLDDNKVDGITLQYMKQSKVVQFIHNYLRNNLGRVVFFLILILLPIINLFYYLILLTASFRLSQNYSIFQSNIGQVLDPFANMVENSDLCEMMKKNYVLFDMEIKENEGLHFSTKVKEMIKNRSNGNNKIKYTIYNQILKEQFYGYPNSRITYLKWMIVSTLIITVQLTLIIIYFSKI
;
A
#
# COMPACT_ATOMS: atom_id res chain seq x y z
N MET A 1 7.67 -2.48 31.52
CA MET A 1 8.12 -3.24 30.35
C MET A 1 7.88 -4.69 30.67
N ASP A 2 6.92 -5.28 29.97
CA ASP A 2 6.50 -6.64 30.20
C ASP A 2 7.55 -7.62 29.65
N LYS A 3 7.70 -8.79 30.28
CA LYS A 3 8.76 -9.75 29.94
C LYS A 3 8.61 -10.30 28.51
N SER A 4 7.37 -10.27 28.03
CA SER A 4 6.94 -10.56 26.66
C SER A 4 7.47 -9.52 25.66
N GLU A 5 7.35 -8.22 25.94
CA GLU A 5 7.83 -7.12 25.07
C GLU A 5 9.34 -7.21 24.79
N GLN A 6 10.13 -7.57 25.80
CA GLN A 6 11.58 -7.77 25.65
C GLN A 6 11.90 -8.93 24.72
N LEU A 7 11.20 -10.06 24.86
CA LEU A 7 11.38 -11.24 24.00
C LEU A 7 11.04 -10.90 22.53
N TYR A 8 9.92 -10.21 22.30
CA TYR A 8 9.53 -9.83 20.94
C TYR A 8 10.50 -8.83 20.31
N SER A 9 11.06 -7.88 21.07
CA SER A 9 12.03 -6.91 20.53
C SER A 9 13.31 -7.58 20.02
N GLN A 10 13.74 -8.68 20.66
CA GLN A 10 14.94 -9.44 20.30
C GLN A 10 14.73 -10.37 19.10
N LEU A 11 13.49 -10.70 18.75
CA LEU A 11 13.12 -11.63 17.68
C LEU A 11 12.91 -10.96 16.31
N THR A 12 13.05 -9.63 16.20
CA THR A 12 12.70 -8.90 14.97
C THR A 12 13.89 -8.27 14.28
N ASP A 13 14.18 -8.73 13.06
CA ASP A 13 15.38 -8.36 12.30
C ASP A 13 15.22 -7.12 11.38
N GLN A 14 14.18 -6.29 11.57
CA GLN A 14 13.97 -5.13 10.68
C GLN A 14 13.76 -3.80 11.40
N GLY A 15 14.53 -2.82 10.91
CA GLY A 15 14.50 -1.39 11.27
C GLY A 15 13.29 -0.63 10.72
N GLU A 16 13.45 0.70 10.66
CA GLU A 16 12.39 1.74 10.54
C GLU A 16 11.33 1.54 9.43
N GLU A 17 11.58 0.70 8.42
CA GLU A 17 10.68 0.46 7.28
C GLU A 17 9.38 -0.29 7.64
N SER A 18 9.39 -1.05 8.75
CA SER A 18 8.26 -1.86 9.20
C SER A 18 7.25 -1.10 10.06
N ASN A 19 7.53 0.16 10.43
CA ASN A 19 6.70 0.95 11.35
C ASN A 19 5.25 1.13 10.87
N ILE A 20 4.30 1.10 11.82
CA ILE A 20 2.85 1.35 11.57
C ILE A 20 2.58 2.70 10.89
N LEU A 21 3.50 3.65 11.05
CA LEU A 21 3.24 5.08 10.83
C LEU A 21 3.33 5.60 9.38
N ILE A 22 3.38 4.76 8.35
CA ILE A 22 3.57 5.30 6.98
C ILE A 22 2.50 4.78 5.99
N CYS A 23 1.25 5.20 6.21
CA CYS A 23 0.21 5.28 5.16
C CYS A 23 0.35 6.54 4.28
N THR A 24 1.54 7.16 4.27
CA THR A 24 1.76 8.46 3.66
C THR A 24 2.46 8.40 2.31
N GLN A 25 2.76 7.18 1.86
CA GLN A 25 3.45 6.93 0.62
C GLN A 25 2.45 6.68 -0.49
N ASP A 26 2.89 6.97 -1.71
CA ASP A 26 2.08 6.77 -2.90
C ASP A 26 1.74 5.27 -3.09
N PRO A 27 0.64 4.96 -3.79
CA PRO A 27 0.14 3.59 -3.90
C PRO A 27 1.12 2.62 -4.57
N ILE A 28 2.03 3.09 -5.44
CA ILE A 28 3.05 2.22 -6.05
C ILE A 28 4.09 1.82 -5.01
N THR A 29 4.53 2.77 -4.18
CA THR A 29 5.49 2.50 -3.10
C THR A 29 4.91 1.58 -2.05
N LEU A 30 3.66 1.80 -1.63
CA LEU A 30 2.98 0.92 -0.67
C LEU A 30 2.86 -0.51 -1.22
N TYR A 31 2.43 -0.66 -2.47
CA TYR A 31 2.37 -1.98 -3.12
C TYR A 31 3.74 -2.66 -3.16
N ASN A 32 4.78 -1.93 -3.55
CA ASN A 32 6.13 -2.46 -3.63
C ASN A 32 6.73 -2.85 -2.27
N LYS A 33 6.32 -2.20 -1.18
CA LYS A 33 6.67 -2.63 0.19
C LYS A 33 6.10 -4.00 0.50
N PHE A 34 4.82 -4.23 0.17
CA PHE A 34 4.24 -5.56 0.31
C PHE A 34 4.99 -6.59 -0.55
N ILE A 35 5.27 -6.29 -1.83
CA ILE A 35 6.00 -7.21 -2.71
C ILE A 35 7.38 -7.56 -2.18
N LYS A 36 8.07 -6.61 -1.53
CA LYS A 36 9.35 -6.87 -0.84
C LYS A 36 9.21 -7.90 0.28
N VAL A 37 8.14 -7.80 1.08
CA VAL A 37 7.85 -8.76 2.17
C VAL A 37 7.42 -10.11 1.60
N TYR A 38 6.50 -10.12 0.63
CA TYR A 38 6.03 -11.33 -0.04
C TYR A 38 7.18 -12.12 -0.69
N ASN A 39 8.13 -11.44 -1.34
CA ASN A 39 9.25 -12.08 -2.03
C ASN A 39 10.37 -12.58 -1.10
N LEU A 40 10.18 -12.55 0.21
CA LEU A 40 11.01 -13.32 1.14
C LEU A 40 10.73 -14.82 0.95
N ASP A 41 11.77 -15.66 1.05
CA ASP A 41 11.65 -17.09 0.71
C ASP A 41 10.59 -17.82 1.55
N ASP A 42 10.42 -17.44 2.81
CA ASP A 42 9.42 -18.02 3.72
C ASP A 42 7.97 -17.61 3.40
N ASN A 43 7.78 -16.55 2.61
CA ASN A 43 6.48 -15.93 2.33
C ASN A 43 5.95 -16.23 0.93
N LYS A 44 6.81 -16.62 -0.02
CA LYS A 44 6.38 -16.94 -1.39
C LYS A 44 5.42 -18.12 -1.37
N VAL A 45 4.36 -18.03 -2.15
CA VAL A 45 3.46 -19.16 -2.42
C VAL A 45 4.02 -19.92 -3.62
N ASP A 46 4.19 -21.23 -3.47
CA ASP A 46 4.71 -22.14 -4.50
C ASP A 46 6.06 -21.70 -5.11
N GLY A 47 6.88 -20.96 -4.34
CA GLY A 47 8.16 -20.41 -4.80
C GLY A 47 8.03 -19.28 -5.85
N ILE A 48 6.82 -18.82 -6.14
CA ILE A 48 6.56 -17.80 -7.17
C ILE A 48 7.02 -16.43 -6.65
N THR A 49 7.87 -15.77 -7.45
CA THR A 49 8.31 -14.39 -7.20
C THR A 49 7.40 -13.42 -7.94
N LEU A 50 6.77 -12.51 -7.20
CA LEU A 50 5.89 -11.49 -7.78
C LEU A 50 6.68 -10.28 -8.25
N GLN A 51 6.16 -9.62 -9.29
CA GLN A 51 6.81 -8.48 -9.93
C GLN A 51 6.54 -7.16 -9.19
N TYR A 52 7.59 -6.35 -9.04
CA TYR A 52 7.49 -4.97 -8.56
C TYR A 52 6.87 -4.03 -9.61
N MET A 53 6.09 -3.08 -9.13
CA MET A 53 5.60 -1.96 -9.93
C MET A 53 6.72 -0.96 -10.23
N LYS A 54 6.65 -0.32 -11.41
CA LYS A 54 7.56 0.73 -11.84
C LYS A 54 7.24 2.03 -11.10
N GLN A 55 8.21 2.51 -10.33
CA GLN A 55 8.12 3.76 -9.57
C GLN A 55 7.85 4.97 -10.47
N SER A 56 7.13 5.96 -9.95
CA SER A 56 6.80 7.19 -10.69
C SER A 56 6.83 8.43 -9.81
N LYS A 57 7.77 9.34 -10.13
CA LYS A 57 7.89 10.64 -9.46
C LYS A 57 6.62 11.50 -9.61
N VAL A 58 5.92 11.36 -10.73
CA VAL A 58 4.68 12.12 -10.99
C VAL A 58 3.55 11.65 -10.06
N VAL A 59 3.41 10.33 -9.89
CA VAL A 59 2.42 9.76 -8.95
C VAL A 59 2.76 10.15 -7.52
N GLN A 60 4.03 10.06 -7.13
CA GLN A 60 4.51 10.51 -5.82
C GLN A 60 4.20 11.99 -5.56
N PHE A 61 4.49 12.86 -6.53
CA PHE A 61 4.22 14.28 -6.43
C PHE A 61 2.72 14.56 -6.21
N ILE A 62 1.86 13.99 -7.06
CA ILE A 62 0.41 14.18 -6.95
C ILE A 62 -0.14 13.62 -5.62
N HIS A 63 0.31 12.44 -5.21
CA HIS A 63 -0.11 11.84 -3.95
C HIS A 63 0.26 12.69 -2.74
N ASN A 64 1.52 13.15 -2.67
CA ASN A 64 2.00 13.99 -1.58
C ASN A 64 1.25 15.33 -1.52
N TYR A 65 1.00 15.94 -2.68
CA TYR A 65 0.31 17.21 -2.77
C TYR A 65 -1.15 17.12 -2.29
N LEU A 66 -1.83 16.03 -2.63
CA LEU A 66 -3.25 15.82 -2.34
C LEU A 66 -3.50 15.10 -1.02
N ARG A 67 -2.45 14.90 -0.21
CA ARG A 67 -2.58 14.30 1.13
C ARG A 67 -3.18 15.25 2.15
N ASN A 68 -2.88 16.54 2.07
CA ASN A 68 -3.33 17.53 3.07
C ASN A 68 -4.80 17.95 2.81
N ASN A 69 -5.70 17.72 3.77
CA ASN A 69 -7.12 18.09 3.66
C ASN A 69 -7.33 19.60 3.42
N LEU A 70 -6.67 20.44 4.20
CA LEU A 70 -6.82 21.90 4.09
C LEU A 70 -6.16 22.40 2.80
N GLY A 71 -4.97 21.88 2.48
CA GLY A 71 -4.27 22.18 1.23
C GLY A 71 -5.08 21.81 0.00
N ARG A 72 -5.77 20.67 0.03
CA ARG A 72 -6.69 20.23 -1.04
C ARG A 72 -7.82 21.23 -1.27
N VAL A 73 -8.49 21.69 -0.22
CA VAL A 73 -9.62 22.63 -0.34
C VAL A 73 -9.15 23.95 -0.95
N VAL A 74 -8.06 24.53 -0.43
CA VAL A 74 -7.48 25.78 -0.96
C VAL A 74 -7.07 25.60 -2.42
N PHE A 75 -6.47 24.46 -2.76
CA PHE A 75 -6.08 24.18 -4.13
C PHE A 75 -7.28 24.08 -5.07
N PHE A 76 -8.37 23.40 -4.68
CA PHE A 76 -9.59 23.35 -5.51
C PHE A 76 -10.19 24.73 -5.75
N LEU A 77 -10.14 25.65 -4.78
CA LEU A 77 -10.55 27.04 -4.98
C LEU A 77 -9.68 27.73 -6.05
N ILE A 78 -8.35 27.55 -5.99
CA ILE A 78 -7.42 28.08 -7.01
C ILE A 78 -7.76 27.50 -8.39
N LEU A 79 -8.02 26.19 -8.47
CA LEU A 79 -8.38 25.54 -9.73
C LEU A 79 -9.66 26.10 -10.35
N ILE A 80 -10.67 26.43 -9.54
CA ILE A 80 -11.93 27.03 -10.01
C ILE A 80 -11.73 28.44 -10.54
N LEU A 81 -10.84 29.22 -9.93
CA LEU A 81 -10.60 30.62 -10.29
C LEU A 81 -9.64 30.78 -11.48
N LEU A 82 -8.69 29.86 -11.65
CA LEU A 82 -7.58 30.00 -12.61
C LEU A 82 -7.60 28.86 -13.65
N PRO A 83 -8.21 29.05 -14.84
CA PRO A 83 -8.43 27.99 -15.82
C PRO A 83 -7.14 27.41 -16.39
N ILE A 84 -6.12 28.25 -16.59
CA ILE A 84 -4.81 27.80 -17.09
C ILE A 84 -4.14 26.85 -16.09
N ILE A 85 -4.22 27.14 -14.79
CA ILE A 85 -3.64 26.28 -13.74
C ILE A 85 -4.37 24.94 -13.68
N ASN A 86 -5.70 24.95 -13.82
CA ASN A 86 -6.50 23.72 -13.87
C ASN A 86 -6.16 22.85 -15.09
N LEU A 87 -5.89 23.45 -16.26
CA LEU A 87 -5.43 22.70 -17.43
C LEU A 87 -4.08 22.02 -17.18
N PHE A 88 -3.10 22.73 -16.61
CA PHE A 88 -1.81 22.13 -16.25
C PHE A 88 -1.96 21.00 -15.24
N TYR A 89 -2.77 21.21 -14.20
CA TYR A 89 -3.05 20.18 -13.21
C TYR A 89 -3.71 18.94 -13.82
N TYR A 90 -4.67 19.13 -14.74
CA TYR A 90 -5.30 18.05 -15.49
C TYR A 90 -4.28 17.20 -16.26
N LEU A 91 -3.32 17.84 -16.96
CA LEU A 91 -2.28 17.12 -17.71
C LEU A 91 -1.37 16.29 -16.80
N ILE A 92 -1.02 16.81 -15.62
CA ILE A 92 -0.22 16.06 -14.65
C ILE A 92 -1.02 14.89 -14.07
N LEU A 93 -2.30 15.10 -13.74
CA LEU A 93 -3.22 14.04 -13.30
C LEU A 93 -3.38 12.96 -14.36
N LEU A 94 -3.54 13.33 -15.62
CA LEU A 94 -3.64 12.40 -16.74
C LEU A 94 -2.38 11.54 -16.84
N THR A 95 -1.20 12.15 -16.72
CA THR A 95 0.08 11.45 -16.71
C THR A 95 0.16 10.47 -15.52
N ALA A 96 -0.23 10.89 -14.32
CA ALA A 96 -0.24 10.03 -13.13
C ALA A 96 -1.21 8.84 -13.30
N SER A 97 -2.42 9.11 -13.79
CA SER A 97 -3.46 8.10 -14.04
C SER A 97 -3.00 7.08 -15.08
N PHE A 98 -2.37 7.52 -16.16
CA PHE A 98 -1.78 6.64 -17.16
C PHE A 98 -0.70 5.73 -16.55
N ARG A 99 0.19 6.28 -15.70
CA ARG A 99 1.21 5.48 -14.99
C ARG A 99 0.61 4.46 -14.02
N LEU A 100 -0.50 4.79 -13.35
CA LEU A 100 -1.22 3.84 -12.50
C LEU A 100 -1.88 2.73 -13.35
N SER A 101 -2.47 3.08 -14.48
CA SER A 101 -3.04 2.08 -15.40
C SER A 101 -1.97 1.14 -15.98
N GLN A 102 -0.78 1.65 -16.31
CA GLN A 102 0.35 0.80 -16.73
C GLN A 102 0.79 -0.17 -15.63
N ASN A 103 0.86 0.28 -14.38
CA ASN A 103 1.24 -0.58 -13.26
C ASN A 103 0.12 -1.54 -12.83
N TYR A 104 -1.14 -1.25 -13.19
CA TYR A 104 -2.25 -2.16 -12.93
C TYR A 104 -2.15 -3.47 -13.72
N SER A 105 -1.50 -3.50 -14.89
CA SER A 105 -1.25 -4.77 -15.58
C SER A 105 -0.31 -5.68 -14.77
N ILE A 106 0.66 -5.10 -14.05
CA ILE A 106 1.55 -5.84 -13.14
C ILE A 106 0.75 -6.40 -11.97
N PHE A 107 -0.14 -5.61 -11.37
CA PHE A 107 -1.06 -6.07 -10.33
C PHE A 107 -1.89 -7.27 -10.80
N GLN A 108 -2.50 -7.16 -11.99
CA GLN A 108 -3.32 -8.23 -12.56
C GLN A 108 -2.51 -9.49 -12.86
N SER A 109 -1.30 -9.33 -13.42
CA SER A 109 -0.39 -10.46 -13.65
C SER A 109 -0.03 -11.17 -12.35
N ASN A 110 0.27 -10.41 -11.29
CA ASN A 110 0.64 -10.97 -10.00
C ASN A 110 -0.52 -11.73 -9.34
N ILE A 111 -1.74 -11.17 -9.34
CA ILE A 111 -2.92 -11.88 -8.83
C ILE A 111 -3.27 -13.11 -9.68
N GLY A 112 -3.05 -13.04 -11.00
CA GLY A 112 -3.23 -14.19 -11.89
C GLY A 112 -2.25 -15.33 -11.62
N GLN A 113 -1.07 -15.04 -11.04
CA GLN A 113 -0.08 -16.04 -10.64
C GLN A 113 -0.34 -16.60 -9.25
N VAL A 114 -0.78 -15.77 -8.31
CA VAL A 114 -0.99 -16.14 -6.90
C VAL A 114 -2.32 -15.57 -6.43
N LEU A 115 -3.31 -16.46 -6.23
CA LEU A 115 -4.67 -16.07 -5.82
C LEU A 115 -4.71 -15.47 -4.41
N ASP A 116 -3.97 -16.06 -3.47
CA ASP A 116 -3.83 -15.57 -2.10
C ASP A 116 -2.35 -15.36 -1.75
N PRO A 117 -1.80 -14.15 -1.96
CA PRO A 117 -0.40 -13.86 -1.65
C PRO A 117 -0.14 -13.73 -0.14
N PHE A 118 -1.17 -13.84 0.72
CA PHE A 118 -1.03 -13.86 2.16
C PHE A 118 -1.10 -15.27 2.74
N ALA A 119 -1.31 -16.31 1.92
CA ALA A 119 -1.45 -17.70 2.37
C ALA A 119 -0.26 -18.17 3.22
N ASN A 120 0.93 -17.62 2.96
CA ASN A 120 2.14 -17.91 3.71
C ASN A 120 2.46 -16.96 4.88
N MET A 121 1.54 -16.07 5.24
CA MET A 121 1.69 -15.14 6.37
C MET A 121 0.58 -15.35 7.41
N VAL A 122 0.77 -14.82 8.61
CA VAL A 122 -0.19 -14.94 9.73
C VAL A 122 -0.79 -13.57 10.04
N GLU A 123 -2.12 -13.44 9.92
CA GLU A 123 -2.80 -12.20 10.29
C GLU A 123 -2.93 -12.10 11.82
N ASN A 124 -2.28 -11.12 12.45
CA ASN A 124 -2.44 -10.79 13.86
C ASN A 124 -2.17 -9.30 14.10
N SER A 125 -3.25 -8.52 14.23
CA SER A 125 -3.16 -7.07 14.34
C SER A 125 -2.69 -6.63 15.73
N ASP A 126 -3.10 -7.32 16.80
CA ASP A 126 -2.74 -6.98 18.18
C ASP A 126 -1.22 -7.07 18.40
N LEU A 127 -0.58 -8.12 17.89
CA LEU A 127 0.86 -8.30 18.01
C LEU A 127 1.63 -7.27 17.17
N CYS A 128 1.13 -6.96 15.98
CA CYS A 128 1.66 -5.87 15.16
C CYS A 128 1.56 -4.51 15.85
N GLU A 129 0.42 -4.21 16.49
CA GLU A 129 0.18 -2.98 17.24
C GLU A 129 1.10 -2.85 18.46
N MET A 130 1.22 -3.91 19.26
CA MET A 130 2.15 -3.98 20.39
C MET A 130 3.60 -3.71 19.95
N MET A 131 3.99 -4.27 18.81
CA MET A 131 5.32 -4.09 18.23
C MET A 131 5.50 -2.79 17.46
N LYS A 132 4.43 -2.00 17.29
CA LYS A 132 4.38 -0.78 16.48
C LYS A 132 4.82 -1.00 15.02
N LYS A 133 4.61 -2.21 14.47
CA LYS A 133 5.00 -2.59 13.10
C LYS A 133 3.80 -3.09 12.28
N ASN A 134 3.81 -2.86 10.96
CA ASN A 134 2.82 -3.38 10.01
C ASN A 134 2.99 -4.88 9.73
N TYR A 135 4.21 -5.36 9.87
CA TYR A 135 4.53 -6.78 9.82
C TYR A 135 5.74 -7.06 10.69
N VAL A 136 5.84 -8.31 11.13
CA VAL A 136 6.89 -8.79 12.01
C VAL A 136 7.39 -10.12 11.48
N LEU A 137 8.70 -10.23 11.28
CA LEU A 137 9.36 -11.48 10.94
C LEU A 137 9.78 -12.16 12.24
N PHE A 138 9.36 -13.40 12.43
CA PHE A 138 9.80 -14.25 13.52
C PHE A 138 10.81 -15.28 13.01
N ASP A 139 11.91 -15.44 13.73
CA ASP A 139 12.82 -16.57 13.64
C ASP A 139 13.01 -17.11 15.07
N MET A 140 12.30 -18.18 15.42
CA MET A 140 12.23 -18.67 16.80
C MET A 140 12.25 -20.19 16.87
N GLU A 141 12.62 -20.75 18.03
CA GLU A 141 12.54 -22.19 18.23
C GLU A 141 11.09 -22.68 18.33
N ILE A 142 10.81 -23.91 17.87
CA ILE A 142 9.45 -24.51 17.90
C ILE A 142 8.86 -24.44 19.32
N LYS A 143 9.68 -24.65 20.35
CA LYS A 143 9.27 -24.62 21.76
C LYS A 143 8.81 -23.24 22.23
N GLU A 144 9.43 -22.17 21.73
CA GLU A 144 9.08 -20.79 22.08
C GLU A 144 7.76 -20.37 21.41
N ASN A 145 7.47 -20.90 20.22
CA ASN A 145 6.23 -20.65 19.50
C ASN A 145 4.99 -21.25 20.21
N GLU A 146 5.16 -22.30 21.02
CA GLU A 146 4.03 -22.90 21.77
C GLU A 146 3.43 -21.95 22.81
N GLY A 147 4.25 -21.02 23.33
CA GLY A 147 3.83 -19.94 24.23
C GLY A 147 3.02 -18.83 23.58
N LEU A 148 2.91 -18.81 22.24
CA LEU A 148 2.10 -17.82 21.53
C LEU A 148 0.63 -18.28 21.44
N HIS A 149 -0.29 -17.37 21.74
CA HIS A 149 -1.74 -17.61 21.74
C HIS A 149 -2.36 -17.56 20.33
N PHE A 150 -1.78 -18.30 19.37
CA PHE A 150 -2.39 -18.49 18.05
C PHE A 150 -3.44 -19.60 18.06
N SER A 151 -4.36 -19.55 17.08
CA SER A 151 -5.32 -20.63 16.84
C SER A 151 -4.60 -21.93 16.43
N THR A 152 -5.23 -23.07 16.70
CA THR A 152 -4.67 -24.41 16.38
C THR A 152 -4.30 -24.54 14.90
N LYS A 153 -5.13 -23.99 14.01
CA LYS A 153 -4.89 -23.97 12.56
C LYS A 153 -3.62 -23.20 12.18
N VAL A 154 -3.37 -22.06 12.82
CA VAL A 154 -2.16 -21.27 12.60
C VAL A 154 -0.95 -22.01 13.13
N LYS A 155 -1.05 -22.64 14.31
CA LYS A 155 0.04 -23.45 14.87
C LYS A 155 0.42 -24.63 13.98
N GLU A 156 -0.56 -25.34 13.41
CA GLU A 156 -0.32 -26.43 12.46
C GLU A 156 0.31 -25.93 11.15
N MET A 157 -0.20 -24.85 10.58
CA MET A 157 0.37 -24.22 9.38
C MET A 157 1.84 -23.85 9.59
N ILE A 158 2.16 -23.27 10.76
CA ILE A 158 3.50 -22.89 11.15
C ILE A 158 4.40 -24.13 11.36
N LYS A 159 3.91 -25.17 12.05
CA LYS A 159 4.65 -26.43 12.28
C LYS A 159 4.97 -27.16 10.98
N ASN A 160 4.05 -27.20 10.03
CA ASN A 160 4.24 -27.84 8.73
C ASN A 160 5.31 -27.15 7.87
N ARG A 161 5.71 -25.92 8.20
CA ARG A 161 6.79 -25.17 7.51
C ARG A 161 8.16 -25.36 8.14
N SER A 162 8.25 -25.94 9.34
CA SER A 162 9.56 -26.30 9.89
C SER A 162 10.10 -27.50 9.11
N ASN A 163 11.09 -27.27 8.24
CA ASN A 163 11.76 -28.30 7.43
C ASN A 163 12.65 -29.20 8.30
N GLY A 164 12.13 -29.76 9.39
CA GLY A 164 12.86 -30.64 10.32
C GLY A 164 13.91 -29.94 11.19
N ASN A 165 14.20 -28.67 10.95
CA ASN A 165 15.01 -27.85 11.83
C ASN A 165 14.13 -27.32 12.98
N ASN A 166 14.63 -27.37 14.21
CA ASN A 166 13.94 -26.91 15.44
C ASN A 166 13.61 -25.40 15.46
N LYS A 167 13.73 -24.71 14.32
CA LYS A 167 13.44 -23.29 14.14
C LYS A 167 12.32 -23.09 13.13
N ILE A 168 11.52 -22.08 13.38
CA ILE A 168 10.39 -21.68 12.56
C ILE A 168 10.59 -20.24 12.13
N LYS A 169 10.48 -20.00 10.82
CA LYS A 169 10.41 -18.67 10.23
C LYS A 169 9.02 -18.39 9.69
N TYR A 170 8.42 -17.28 10.08
CA TYR A 170 7.13 -16.85 9.55
C TYR A 170 6.92 -15.34 9.72
N THR A 171 6.07 -14.78 8.86
CA THR A 171 5.69 -13.37 8.90
C THR A 171 4.32 -13.21 9.53
N ILE A 172 4.22 -12.32 10.51
CA ILE A 172 2.97 -11.82 11.05
C ILE A 172 2.66 -10.47 10.40
N TYR A 173 1.41 -10.22 10.05
CA TYR A 173 0.99 -8.97 9.44
C TYR A 173 -0.33 -8.44 10.00
N ASN A 174 -0.56 -7.13 9.85
CA ASN A 174 -1.80 -6.46 10.19
C ASN A 174 -2.63 -6.08 8.95
N GLN A 175 -3.84 -5.55 9.18
CA GLN A 175 -4.71 -5.09 8.10
C GLN A 175 -4.07 -4.01 7.21
N ILE A 176 -3.18 -3.17 7.75
CA ILE A 176 -2.51 -2.12 6.97
C ILE A 176 -1.64 -2.74 5.87
N LEU A 177 -0.86 -3.79 6.15
CA LEU A 177 -0.08 -4.48 5.10
C LEU A 177 -1.00 -5.06 4.01
N LYS A 178 -2.16 -5.61 4.41
CA LYS A 178 -3.16 -6.15 3.49
C LYS A 178 -3.73 -5.06 2.58
N GLU A 179 -4.02 -3.89 3.13
CA GLU A 179 -4.46 -2.71 2.39
C GLU A 179 -3.38 -2.17 1.44
N GLN A 180 -2.09 -2.28 1.77
CA GLN A 180 -1.01 -1.87 0.87
C GLN A 180 -1.00 -2.68 -0.43
N PHE A 181 -1.42 -3.95 -0.39
CA PHE A 181 -1.59 -4.78 -1.57
C PHE A 181 -2.94 -4.54 -2.27
N TYR A 182 -4.04 -4.79 -1.57
CA TYR A 182 -5.39 -4.76 -2.15
C TYR A 182 -5.97 -3.35 -2.36
N GLY A 183 -5.36 -2.31 -1.79
CA GLY A 183 -5.79 -0.91 -1.96
C GLY A 183 -5.34 -0.28 -3.28
N TYR A 184 -4.45 -0.93 -4.03
CA TYR A 184 -3.93 -0.40 -5.29
C TYR A 184 -5.02 -0.12 -6.36
N PRO A 185 -5.97 -1.04 -6.63
CA PRO A 185 -7.07 -0.78 -7.57
C PRO A 185 -7.95 0.42 -7.17
N ASN A 186 -8.22 0.58 -5.87
CA ASN A 186 -9.02 1.70 -5.34
C ASN A 186 -8.29 3.03 -5.52
N SER A 187 -6.97 3.03 -5.36
CA SER A 187 -6.14 4.21 -5.60
C SER A 187 -6.22 4.66 -7.07
N ARG A 188 -6.19 3.72 -8.03
CA ARG A 188 -6.39 4.04 -9.46
C ARG A 188 -7.75 4.72 -9.70
N ILE A 189 -8.82 4.19 -9.13
CA ILE A 189 -10.17 4.75 -9.27
C ILE A 189 -10.24 6.16 -8.67
N THR A 190 -9.53 6.41 -7.58
CA THR A 190 -9.47 7.75 -6.95
C THR A 190 -8.88 8.80 -7.90
N TYR A 191 -7.81 8.46 -8.63
CA TYR A 191 -7.24 9.36 -9.63
C TYR A 191 -8.18 9.61 -10.81
N LEU A 192 -8.92 8.59 -11.25
CA LEU A 192 -9.96 8.76 -12.28
C LEU A 192 -11.06 9.72 -11.81
N LYS A 193 -11.50 9.63 -10.56
CA LYS A 193 -12.46 10.59 -9.97
C LYS A 193 -11.93 12.02 -10.02
N TRP A 194 -10.64 12.23 -9.69
CA TRP A 194 -10.03 13.56 -9.75
C TRP A 194 -9.91 14.11 -11.16
N MET A 195 -9.62 13.26 -12.16
CA MET A 195 -9.68 13.67 -13.56
C MET A 195 -11.08 14.14 -13.94
N ILE A 196 -12.14 13.37 -13.60
CA ILE A 196 -13.53 13.74 -13.90
C ILE A 196 -13.89 15.09 -13.28
N VAL A 197 -13.51 15.32 -12.01
CA VAL A 197 -13.72 16.61 -11.33
C VAL A 197 -12.98 17.74 -12.05
N SER A 198 -11.72 17.55 -12.41
CA SER A 198 -10.95 18.56 -13.13
C SER A 198 -11.53 18.85 -14.51
N THR A 199 -11.98 17.84 -15.26
CA THR A 199 -12.68 18.00 -16.53
C THR A 199 -13.95 18.83 -16.37
N LEU A 200 -14.78 18.55 -15.36
CA LEU A 200 -15.98 19.33 -15.06
C LEU A 200 -15.66 20.80 -14.80
N ILE A 201 -14.62 21.09 -14.01
CA ILE A 201 -14.20 22.46 -13.73
C ILE A 201 -13.76 23.15 -15.03
N ILE A 202 -12.98 22.49 -15.88
CA ILE A 202 -12.56 23.05 -17.19
C ILE A 202 -13.78 23.36 -18.05
N THR A 203 -14.74 22.44 -18.15
CA THR A 203 -15.96 22.65 -18.95
C THR A 203 -16.77 23.86 -18.46
N VAL A 204 -16.95 24.00 -17.14
CA VAL A 204 -17.65 25.15 -16.54
C VAL A 204 -16.90 26.45 -16.82
N GLN A 205 -15.58 26.47 -16.62
CA GLN A 205 -14.75 27.65 -16.88
C GLN A 205 -14.82 28.10 -18.35
N LEU A 206 -14.68 27.17 -19.29
CA LEU A 206 -14.80 27.46 -20.72
C LEU A 206 -16.19 27.99 -21.07
N THR A 207 -17.24 27.38 -20.51
CA THR A 207 -18.62 27.84 -20.73
C THR A 207 -18.84 29.27 -20.25
N LEU A 208 -18.34 29.61 -19.05
CA LEU A 208 -18.43 30.97 -18.50
C LEU A 208 -17.65 31.99 -19.33
N ILE A 209 -16.46 31.62 -19.81
CA ILE A 209 -15.64 32.46 -20.69
C ILE A 209 -16.40 32.75 -22.00
N ILE A 210 -17.00 31.73 -22.62
CA ILE A 210 -17.79 31.90 -23.85
C ILE A 210 -19.00 32.81 -23.62
N ILE A 211 -19.73 32.63 -22.52
CA ILE A 211 -20.88 33.49 -22.17
C ILE A 211 -20.46 34.94 -21.92
N TYR A 212 -19.30 35.15 -21.31
CA TYR A 212 -18.77 36.48 -21.06
C TYR A 212 -18.44 37.20 -22.37
N PHE A 213 -17.71 36.53 -23.27
CA PHE A 213 -17.34 37.10 -24.57
C PHE A 213 -18.52 37.23 -25.54
N SER A 214 -19.58 36.42 -25.43
CA SER A 214 -20.78 36.55 -26.27
C SER A 214 -21.73 37.67 -25.86
N LYS A 215 -21.54 38.26 -24.67
CA LYS A 215 -22.29 39.41 -24.15
C LYS A 215 -21.58 40.75 -24.36
N ILE A 216 -20.31 40.73 -24.78
CA ILE A 216 -19.50 41.90 -25.13
C ILE A 216 -19.63 42.13 -26.64
#